data_AF-A0A0L0SPS8-F1
#
_entry.id   AF-A0A0L0SPS8-F1
#
_cell.length_a   1.000
_cell.length_b   1.000
_cell.length_c   1.000
_cell.angle_alpha   90.00
_cell.angle_beta   90.00
_cell.angle_gamma   90.00
#
_symmetry.space_group_name_H-M   'P 1'
#
loop_
_entity.id
_entity.type
_entity.pdbx_description
1 polymer ?
#
loop_
_entity_poly.entity_id
_entity_poly.type
_entity_poly.pdbx_seq_one_letter_code
_entity_poly.pdbx_strand_id
1 'polypeptide(L)'
;MASFDPPFGHGAGHDQSDLPPGGNSSGTDSSGNDVTLFLLWFFVPNWLTGFLVTKWLAWRYPDPALRPTPGTPAYARTHYVVYALVIGAYIAYSVADALATLPPNAYHALDLPPQALHAATSSGDAFRLVRDHYRRQVLTTHPDKSGGADETEFLWLSAARDLVTDAGVRRVYERLGPDAAAACLKASGPVGKTASWVASACAPDQYASLAWDHVTQSMAGYYVVWAAIMGVMYLFRAFSTSTYWRFTFLALLAATELAVTVDRVPAWLAVVLARFSWRTPHEAVVVLHKLFPLLTLALNQLGPIVHALTGLDAAPEPDIGVELNRVHQVADALVHEVHRIKGVPLPTMDPNAGGGGEAMVEPSGPTRAQRGEREIGGAVGHDGYQ
;
A
#
# COMPACT_ATOMS: atom_id res chain seq x y z
N MET A 1 -29.40 -48.23 32.06
CA MET A 1 -29.58 -47.65 30.72
C MET A 1 -30.76 -46.70 30.79
N ALA A 2 -30.49 -45.43 31.11
CA ALA A 2 -31.48 -44.36 31.13
C ALA A 2 -30.87 -43.22 30.30
N SER A 3 -31.53 -42.90 29.19
CA SER A 3 -31.17 -41.87 28.23
C SER A 3 -31.40 -40.49 28.84
N PHE A 4 -30.34 -39.71 28.92
CA PHE A 4 -30.34 -38.33 29.39
C PHE A 4 -30.43 -37.44 28.14
N ASP A 5 -31.64 -37.06 27.74
CA ASP A 5 -31.85 -36.04 26.72
C ASP A 5 -31.75 -34.65 27.39
N PRO A 6 -30.84 -33.77 26.94
CA PRO A 6 -30.86 -32.39 27.40
C PRO A 6 -31.98 -31.59 26.68
N PRO A 7 -32.66 -30.66 27.38
CA PRO A 7 -33.70 -29.84 26.79
C PRO A 7 -33.06 -28.77 25.91
N PHE A 8 -33.23 -28.89 24.59
CA PHE A 8 -33.01 -27.78 23.68
C PHE A 8 -34.18 -26.80 23.81
N GLY A 9 -33.91 -25.67 24.47
CA GLY A 9 -34.84 -24.55 24.56
C GLY A 9 -35.10 -23.91 23.20
N HIS A 10 -36.36 -23.55 22.97
CA HIS A 10 -36.83 -22.75 21.85
C HIS A 10 -35.97 -21.49 21.66
N GLY A 11 -35.43 -21.33 20.46
CA GLY A 11 -34.67 -20.15 20.06
C GLY A 11 -35.52 -18.88 20.12
N ALA A 12 -35.10 -17.95 20.96
CA ALA A 12 -35.47 -16.55 20.83
C ALA A 12 -34.95 -16.06 19.48
N GLY A 13 -35.84 -15.55 18.63
CA GLY A 13 -35.45 -14.80 17.44
C GLY A 13 -34.80 -13.51 17.89
N HIS A 14 -33.48 -13.53 18.06
CA HIS A 14 -32.69 -12.31 18.15
C HIS A 14 -32.69 -11.65 16.77
N ASP A 15 -33.13 -10.39 16.73
CA ASP A 15 -32.94 -9.53 15.58
C ASP A 15 -31.44 -9.48 15.25
N GLN A 16 -31.10 -9.98 14.07
CA GLN A 16 -29.72 -10.16 13.59
C GLN A 16 -29.09 -8.83 13.13
N SER A 17 -29.68 -7.70 13.52
CA SER A 17 -29.19 -6.34 13.24
C SER A 17 -28.06 -5.89 14.15
N ASP A 18 -27.84 -6.61 15.26
CA ASP A 18 -26.95 -6.18 16.34
C ASP A 18 -25.68 -7.03 16.41
N LEU A 19 -25.17 -7.47 15.25
CA LEU A 19 -23.74 -7.79 15.20
C LEU A 19 -23.02 -6.49 15.58
N PRO A 20 -22.17 -6.48 16.62
CA PRO A 20 -21.40 -5.28 16.94
C PRO A 20 -20.73 -4.86 15.64
N PRO A 21 -20.84 -3.59 15.22
CA PRO A 21 -20.22 -3.14 13.99
C PRO A 21 -18.78 -3.61 14.07
N GLY A 22 -18.40 -4.53 13.17
CA GLY A 22 -17.00 -4.91 13.00
C GLY A 22 -16.29 -3.60 12.81
N GLY A 23 -15.51 -3.20 13.83
CA GLY A 23 -15.26 -1.80 14.14
C GLY A 23 -15.09 -0.99 12.87
N ASN A 24 -16.14 -0.24 12.49
CA ASN A 24 -16.10 0.62 11.34
C ASN A 24 -14.94 1.57 11.62
N SER A 25 -13.80 1.33 11.00
CA SER A 25 -12.73 2.29 10.88
C SER A 25 -13.20 3.36 9.89
N SER A 26 -14.31 4.03 10.19
CA SER A 26 -14.63 5.32 9.59
C SER A 26 -13.53 6.27 10.06
N GLY A 27 -12.55 6.46 9.17
CA GLY A 27 -11.25 7.05 9.44
C GLY A 27 -11.29 8.57 9.60
N THR A 28 -11.97 9.07 10.63
CA THR A 28 -12.06 10.52 10.88
C THR A 28 -11.21 11.00 12.05
N ASP A 29 -10.93 10.14 13.05
CA ASP A 29 -10.23 10.60 14.27
C ASP A 29 -8.70 10.36 14.27
N SER A 30 -8.14 9.66 13.28
CA SER A 30 -6.68 9.43 13.17
C SER A 30 -5.92 10.54 12.43
N SER A 31 -6.60 11.31 11.58
CA SER A 31 -5.96 12.21 10.61
C SER A 31 -5.02 13.26 11.22
N GLY A 32 -5.34 13.78 12.41
CA GLY A 32 -4.49 14.76 13.11
C GLY A 32 -3.21 14.17 13.70
N ASN A 33 -3.27 12.92 14.19
CA ASN A 33 -2.10 12.20 14.66
C ASN A 33 -1.25 11.70 13.49
N ASP A 34 -1.88 11.34 12.36
CA ASP A 34 -1.21 10.80 11.18
C ASP A 34 -0.31 11.85 10.51
N VAL A 35 -0.76 13.10 10.39
CA VAL A 35 0.07 14.20 9.85
C VAL A 35 1.22 14.54 10.80
N THR A 36 0.96 14.54 12.11
CA THR A 36 1.99 14.81 13.12
C THR A 36 3.05 13.72 13.11
N LEU A 37 2.65 12.44 13.01
CA LEU A 37 3.54 11.30 12.81
C LEU A 37 4.34 11.43 11.52
N PHE A 38 3.72 11.86 10.41
CA PHE A 38 4.41 12.09 9.14
C PHE A 38 5.47 13.19 9.23
N LEU A 39 5.16 14.33 9.88
CA LEU A 39 6.13 15.41 10.08
C LEU A 39 7.24 15.00 11.03
N LEU A 40 6.88 14.36 12.15
CA LEU A 40 7.82 13.79 13.12
C LEU A 40 8.79 12.83 12.42
N TRP A 41 8.30 12.08 11.43
CA TRP A 41 9.10 11.14 10.64
C TRP A 41 10.20 11.80 9.80
N PHE A 42 10.06 13.06 9.38
CA PHE A 42 11.14 13.77 8.67
C PHE A 42 12.25 14.26 9.59
N PHE A 43 11.91 14.62 10.83
CA PHE A 43 12.86 15.24 11.76
C PHE A 43 13.54 14.24 12.69
N VAL A 44 12.79 13.26 13.21
CA VAL A 44 13.28 12.33 14.24
C VAL A 44 14.44 11.46 13.76
N PRO A 45 14.41 10.84 12.57
CA PRO A 45 15.53 10.00 12.12
C PRO A 45 16.83 10.79 12.01
N ASN A 46 16.78 12.02 11.49
CA ASN A 46 17.95 12.86 11.34
C ASN A 46 18.53 13.29 12.70
N TRP A 47 17.68 13.76 13.62
CA TRP A 47 18.11 14.17 14.95
C TRP A 47 18.67 13.00 15.76
N LEU A 48 17.95 11.87 15.78
CA LEU A 48 18.33 10.68 16.53
C LEU A 48 19.63 10.09 16.00
N THR A 49 19.81 10.05 14.67
CA THR A 49 21.06 9.58 14.06
C THR A 49 22.23 10.46 14.46
N GLY A 50 22.10 11.79 14.40
CA GLY A 50 23.18 12.71 14.80
C GLY A 50 23.61 12.50 16.25
N PHE A 51 22.64 12.33 17.15
CA PHE A 51 22.91 12.00 18.55
C PHE A 51 23.62 10.64 18.70
N LEU A 52 23.11 9.59 18.06
CA LEU A 52 23.66 8.24 18.15
C LEU A 52 25.06 8.14 17.56
N VAL A 53 25.33 8.76 16.41
CA VAL A 53 26.66 8.81 15.79
C VAL A 53 27.64 9.51 16.72
N THR A 54 27.25 10.65 17.31
CA THR A 54 28.10 11.39 18.24
C THR A 54 28.46 10.55 19.46
N LYS A 55 27.47 9.85 20.06
CA LYS A 55 27.71 8.96 21.20
C LYS A 55 28.55 7.74 20.83
N TRP A 56 28.27 7.12 19.68
CA TRP A 56 29.01 5.96 19.20
C TRP A 56 30.47 6.30 18.92
N LEU A 57 30.74 7.44 18.26
CA LEU A 57 32.10 7.91 17.99
C LEU A 57 32.86 8.28 19.28
N ALA A 58 32.19 8.95 20.23
CA ALA A 58 32.80 9.27 21.52
C ALA A 58 33.17 8.02 22.32
N TRP A 59 32.37 6.96 22.22
CA TRP A 59 32.67 5.67 22.85
C TRP A 59 33.77 4.91 22.12
N ARG A 60 33.73 4.86 20.78
CA ARG A 60 34.68 4.11 19.95
C ARG A 60 36.08 4.73 19.90
N TYR A 61 36.16 6.05 20.02
CA TYR A 61 37.38 6.85 20.02
C TYR A 61 37.41 7.77 21.26
N PRO A 62 37.98 7.27 22.38
CA PRO A 62 38.09 8.05 23.61
C PRO A 62 38.86 9.36 23.40
N ASP A 63 39.96 9.30 22.64
CA ASP A 63 40.73 10.48 22.25
C ASP A 63 39.98 11.32 21.20
N PRO A 64 39.63 12.59 21.51
CA PRO A 64 38.94 13.47 20.57
C PRO A 64 39.74 13.79 19.30
N ALA A 65 41.09 13.72 19.33
CA ALA A 65 41.92 14.02 18.17
C ALA A 65 41.80 12.96 17.05
N LEU A 66 41.43 11.72 17.40
CA LEU A 66 41.28 10.61 16.46
C LEU A 66 39.84 10.47 15.93
N ARG A 67 38.90 11.30 16.38
CA ARG A 67 37.50 11.21 15.97
C ARG A 67 37.33 11.69 14.52
N PRO A 68 36.66 10.92 13.65
CA PRO A 68 36.26 11.38 12.34
C PRO A 68 35.44 12.66 12.44
N THR A 69 35.89 13.73 11.78
CA THR A 69 35.18 15.02 11.77
C THR A 69 34.08 15.04 10.71
N PRO A 70 32.99 15.80 10.93
CA PRO A 70 31.98 16.03 9.91
C PRO A 70 32.62 16.52 8.60
N GLY A 71 32.20 15.94 7.47
CA GLY A 71 32.80 16.21 6.15
C GLY A 71 33.89 15.20 5.74
N THR A 72 34.38 14.36 6.65
CA THR A 72 35.26 13.24 6.28
C THR A 72 34.44 12.06 5.73
N PRO A 73 34.98 11.28 4.76
CA PRO A 73 34.28 10.10 4.22
C PRO A 73 34.05 9.02 5.29
N ALA A 74 34.94 8.94 6.29
CA ALA A 74 34.80 8.03 7.42
C ALA A 74 33.57 8.39 8.29
N TYR A 75 33.37 9.68 8.60
CA TYR A 75 32.19 10.14 9.33
C TYR A 75 30.90 9.87 8.55
N ALA A 76 30.90 10.18 7.24
CA ALA A 76 29.74 9.96 6.37
C ALA A 76 29.31 8.48 6.35
N ARG A 77 30.26 7.55 6.20
CA ARG A 77 29.98 6.11 6.22
C ARG A 77 29.34 5.67 7.54
N THR A 78 29.88 6.09 8.68
CA THR A 78 29.30 5.78 9.98
C THR A 78 27.89 6.36 10.10
N HIS A 79 27.69 7.61 9.68
CA HIS A 79 26.38 8.26 9.71
C HIS A 79 25.34 7.47 8.91
N TYR A 80 25.67 7.07 7.68
CA TYR A 80 24.79 6.29 6.82
C TYR A 80 24.40 4.93 7.40
N VAL A 81 25.36 4.21 8.01
CA VAL A 81 25.08 2.92 8.64
C VAL A 81 24.15 3.11 9.84
N VAL A 82 24.43 4.07 10.72
CA VAL A 82 23.57 4.35 11.89
C VAL A 82 22.18 4.80 11.45
N TYR A 83 22.10 5.67 10.44
CA TYR A 83 20.83 6.13 9.90
C TYR A 83 19.98 4.98 9.34
N ALA A 84 20.60 4.10 8.55
CA ALA A 84 19.92 2.91 8.03
C ALA A 84 19.43 1.98 9.14
N LEU A 85 20.21 1.82 10.23
CA LEU A 85 19.78 1.06 11.41
C LEU A 85 18.60 1.72 12.14
N VAL A 86 18.60 3.05 12.27
CA VAL A 86 17.49 3.79 12.88
C VAL A 86 16.20 3.59 12.07
N ILE A 87 16.26 3.73 10.74
CA ILE A 87 15.11 3.48 9.87
C ILE A 87 14.67 2.02 9.96
N GLY A 88 15.60 1.07 9.91
CA GLY A 88 15.29 -0.36 10.01
C GLY A 88 14.60 -0.72 11.32
N ALA A 89 15.09 -0.19 12.45
CA ALA A 89 14.47 -0.36 13.75
C ALA A 89 13.07 0.25 13.81
N TYR A 90 12.87 1.42 13.19
CA TYR A 90 11.56 2.05 13.11
C TYR A 90 10.57 1.23 12.27
N ILE A 91 10.98 0.72 11.11
CA ILE A 91 10.14 -0.18 10.30
C ILE A 91 9.77 -1.42 11.11
N ALA A 92 10.72 -2.02 11.83
CA ALA A 92 10.44 -3.18 12.69
C ALA A 92 9.43 -2.85 13.80
N TYR A 93 9.56 -1.68 14.43
CA TYR A 93 8.58 -1.18 15.39
C TYR A 93 7.20 -0.99 14.74
N SER A 94 7.12 -0.35 13.57
CA SER A 94 5.84 -0.14 12.88
C SER A 94 5.18 -1.44 12.45
N VAL A 95 5.95 -2.48 12.08
CA VAL A 95 5.42 -3.81 11.82
C VAL A 95 4.85 -4.41 13.10
N ALA A 96 5.57 -4.34 14.22
CA ALA A 96 5.08 -4.84 15.50
C ALA A 96 3.81 -4.10 15.97
N ASP A 97 3.78 -2.78 15.83
CA ASP A 97 2.64 -1.93 16.15
C ASP A 97 1.43 -2.22 15.24
N ALA A 98 1.65 -2.34 13.92
CA ALA A 98 0.59 -2.72 12.98
C ALA A 98 0.00 -4.10 13.33
N LEU A 99 0.82 -5.05 13.78
CA LEU A 99 0.35 -6.37 14.22
C LEU A 99 -0.36 -6.36 15.58
N ALA A 100 0.05 -5.49 16.49
CA ALA A 100 -0.51 -5.35 17.83
C ALA A 100 -1.83 -4.56 17.85
N THR A 101 -2.00 -3.59 16.93
CA THR A 101 -3.19 -2.73 16.82
C THR A 101 -4.33 -3.35 16.02
N LEU A 102 -4.12 -4.53 15.41
CA LEU A 102 -5.19 -5.24 14.72
C LEU A 102 -6.26 -5.68 15.74
N PRO A 103 -7.56 -5.52 15.40
CA PRO A 103 -8.63 -5.96 16.28
C PRO A 103 -8.59 -7.49 16.49
N PRO A 104 -9.16 -7.99 17.60
CA PRO A 104 -9.35 -9.42 17.81
C PRO A 104 -10.19 -10.01 16.68
N ASN A 105 -9.73 -11.12 16.12
CA ASN A 105 -10.44 -11.81 15.06
C ASN A 105 -11.28 -12.98 15.61
N ALA A 106 -12.10 -13.60 14.77
CA ALA A 106 -12.99 -14.68 15.18
C ALA A 106 -12.22 -15.90 15.74
N TYR A 107 -11.05 -16.17 15.18
CA TYR A 107 -10.15 -17.23 15.64
C TYR A 107 -9.59 -16.96 17.04
N HIS A 108 -9.19 -15.72 17.30
CA HIS A 108 -8.71 -15.27 18.60
C HIS A 108 -9.82 -15.31 19.65
N ALA A 109 -11.04 -14.89 19.30
CA ALA A 109 -12.19 -14.95 20.21
C ALA A 109 -12.51 -16.39 20.64
N LEU A 110 -12.32 -17.36 19.75
CA LEU A 110 -12.56 -18.78 20.03
C LEU A 110 -11.34 -19.49 20.63
N ASP A 111 -10.19 -18.82 20.76
CA ASP A 111 -8.90 -19.44 21.06
C ASP A 111 -8.64 -20.67 20.15
N LEU A 112 -8.91 -20.51 18.85
CA LEU A 112 -8.84 -21.56 17.85
C LEU A 112 -7.81 -21.21 16.77
N PRO A 113 -6.69 -21.94 16.63
CA PRO A 113 -5.75 -21.68 15.55
C PRO A 113 -6.36 -22.05 14.18
N PRO A 114 -6.37 -21.14 13.18
CA PRO A 114 -6.84 -21.38 11.82
C PRO A 114 -6.30 -22.67 11.19
N GLN A 115 -5.04 -23.01 11.45
CA GLN A 115 -4.39 -24.20 10.90
C GLN A 115 -5.01 -25.49 11.40
N ALA A 116 -5.47 -25.54 12.66
CA ALA A 116 -6.15 -26.71 13.18
C ALA A 116 -7.50 -26.94 12.48
N LEU A 117 -8.18 -25.84 12.12
CA LEU A 117 -9.43 -25.90 11.39
C LEU A 117 -9.22 -26.27 9.91
N HIS A 118 -8.14 -25.81 9.29
CA HIS A 118 -7.76 -26.19 7.91
C HIS A 118 -7.24 -27.63 7.83
N ALA A 119 -6.65 -28.16 8.92
CA ALA A 119 -6.19 -29.54 9.01
C ALA A 119 -7.35 -30.55 9.23
N ALA A 120 -8.56 -30.09 9.56
CA ALA A 120 -9.71 -30.95 9.75
C ALA A 120 -10.06 -31.68 8.44
N THR A 121 -10.11 -33.01 8.49
CA THR A 121 -10.30 -33.86 7.29
C THR A 121 -11.75 -33.87 6.81
N SER A 122 -12.71 -33.64 7.72
CA SER A 122 -14.13 -33.57 7.38
C SER A 122 -14.77 -32.30 7.94
N SER A 123 -15.87 -31.87 7.31
CA SER A 123 -16.71 -30.76 7.82
C SER A 123 -17.26 -31.05 9.22
N GLY A 124 -17.54 -32.32 9.53
CA GLY A 124 -17.97 -32.77 10.86
C GLY A 124 -16.88 -32.56 11.93
N ASP A 125 -15.61 -32.84 11.61
CA ASP A 125 -14.51 -32.64 12.55
C ASP A 125 -14.27 -31.15 12.82
N ALA A 126 -14.33 -30.32 11.77
CA ALA A 126 -14.24 -28.87 11.89
C ALA A 126 -15.35 -28.31 12.79
N PHE A 127 -16.60 -28.75 12.59
CA PHE A 127 -17.74 -28.34 13.41
C PHE A 127 -17.56 -28.73 14.89
N ARG A 128 -17.10 -29.96 15.15
CA ARG A 128 -16.85 -30.44 16.52
C ARG A 128 -15.77 -29.61 17.21
N LEU A 129 -14.68 -29.31 16.49
CA LEU A 129 -13.57 -28.51 17.01
C LEU A 129 -14.05 -27.10 17.40
N VAL A 130 -14.75 -26.41 16.51
CA VAL A 130 -15.32 -25.07 16.76
C VAL A 130 -16.27 -25.11 17.97
N ARG A 131 -17.17 -26.08 18.01
CA ARG A 131 -18.14 -26.24 19.10
C ARG A 131 -17.45 -26.48 20.45
N ASP A 132 -16.40 -27.29 20.49
CA ASP A 132 -15.70 -27.62 21.73
C ASP A 132 -14.92 -26.41 22.26
N HIS A 133 -14.29 -25.61 21.39
CA HIS A 133 -13.64 -24.35 21.76
C HIS A 133 -14.64 -23.29 22.22
N TYR A 134 -15.73 -23.09 21.47
CA TYR A 134 -16.82 -22.19 21.86
C TYR A 134 -17.38 -22.54 23.24
N ARG A 135 -17.65 -23.83 23.52
CA ARG A 135 -18.13 -24.25 24.85
C ARG A 135 -17.19 -23.87 25.98
N ARG A 136 -15.87 -23.98 25.78
CA ARG A 136 -14.89 -23.57 26.79
C ARG A 136 -14.93 -22.07 27.03
N GLN A 137 -14.97 -21.27 25.96
CA GLN A 137 -15.02 -19.81 26.05
C GLN A 137 -16.33 -19.31 26.67
N VAL A 138 -17.47 -19.93 26.34
CA VAL A 138 -18.75 -19.58 26.98
C VAL A 138 -18.71 -19.80 28.49
N LEU A 139 -17.99 -20.81 28.99
CA LEU A 139 -17.93 -21.05 30.43
C LEU A 139 -17.24 -19.92 31.20
N THR A 140 -16.36 -19.16 30.55
CA THR A 140 -15.63 -18.02 31.13
C THR A 140 -16.31 -16.68 30.85
N THR A 141 -16.84 -16.49 29.64
CA THR A 141 -17.36 -15.20 29.14
C THR A 141 -18.87 -15.03 29.35
N HIS A 142 -19.58 -16.01 29.92
CA HIS A 142 -21.03 -15.90 30.11
C HIS A 142 -21.40 -14.72 31.04
N PRO A 143 -22.35 -13.85 30.65
CA PRO A 143 -22.67 -12.62 31.39
C PRO A 143 -23.13 -12.84 32.83
N ASP A 144 -23.81 -13.96 33.08
CA ASP A 144 -24.23 -14.39 34.44
C ASP A 144 -23.04 -14.66 35.38
N LYS A 145 -21.87 -15.02 34.83
CA LYS A 145 -20.67 -15.34 35.61
C LYS A 145 -19.70 -14.17 35.75
N SER A 146 -19.68 -13.26 34.79
CA SER A 146 -18.81 -12.09 34.78
C SER A 146 -19.43 -10.84 35.41
N GLY A 147 -20.63 -10.96 35.99
CA GLY A 147 -21.28 -9.83 36.66
C GLY A 147 -21.83 -8.79 35.69
N GLY A 148 -22.20 -9.18 34.48
CA GLY A 148 -22.88 -8.33 33.48
C GLY A 148 -22.00 -7.41 32.65
N ALA A 149 -20.68 -7.40 32.83
CA ALA A 149 -19.77 -6.54 32.06
C ALA A 149 -19.44 -7.08 30.65
N ASP A 150 -19.65 -8.37 30.38
CA ASP A 150 -19.13 -9.04 29.17
C ASP A 150 -20.21 -9.41 28.14
N GLU A 151 -21.38 -8.76 28.17
CA GLU A 151 -22.46 -9.08 27.21
C GLU A 151 -22.00 -8.87 25.75
N THR A 152 -21.28 -7.78 25.48
CA THR A 152 -20.74 -7.49 24.14
C THR A 152 -19.68 -8.49 23.71
N GLU A 153 -18.83 -8.96 24.63
CA GLU A 153 -17.83 -9.98 24.37
C GLU A 153 -18.49 -11.34 24.08
N PHE A 154 -19.55 -11.67 24.81
CA PHE A 154 -20.34 -12.89 24.58
C PHE A 154 -21.08 -12.85 23.23
N LEU A 155 -21.64 -11.69 22.84
CA LEU A 155 -22.24 -11.48 21.52
C LEU A 155 -21.20 -11.65 20.41
N TRP A 156 -20.01 -11.06 20.59
CA TRP A 156 -18.90 -11.25 19.66
C TRP A 156 -18.44 -12.69 19.57
N LEU A 157 -18.33 -13.41 20.69
CA LEU A 157 -17.97 -14.82 20.73
C LEU A 157 -18.98 -15.69 19.96
N SER A 158 -20.27 -15.36 20.09
CA SER A 158 -21.35 -16.03 19.34
C SER A 158 -21.26 -15.75 17.84
N ALA A 159 -21.03 -14.50 17.45
CA ALA A 159 -20.80 -14.12 16.06
C ALA A 159 -19.56 -14.81 15.47
N ALA A 160 -18.46 -14.84 16.22
CA ALA A 160 -17.21 -15.50 15.84
C ALA A 160 -17.42 -17.00 15.56
N ARG A 161 -18.19 -17.70 16.40
CA ARG A 161 -18.60 -19.09 16.18
C ARG A 161 -19.32 -19.23 14.84
N ASP A 162 -20.31 -18.38 14.58
CA ASP A 162 -21.14 -18.49 13.37
C ASP A 162 -20.33 -18.20 12.10
N LEU A 163 -19.39 -17.25 12.16
CA LEU A 163 -18.47 -16.92 11.07
C LEU A 163 -17.57 -18.10 10.65
N VAL A 164 -17.04 -18.88 11.61
CA VAL A 164 -16.07 -19.96 11.31
C VAL A 164 -16.70 -21.34 11.13
N THR A 165 -17.98 -21.48 11.50
CA THR A 165 -18.70 -22.76 11.47
C THR A 165 -19.00 -23.20 10.03
N ASP A 166 -19.60 -22.32 9.22
CA ASP A 166 -19.88 -22.61 7.81
C ASP A 166 -18.63 -22.40 6.95
N ALA A 167 -18.30 -23.37 6.10
CA ALA A 167 -17.09 -23.31 5.27
C ALA A 167 -17.14 -22.21 4.21
N GLY A 168 -18.33 -21.87 3.70
CA GLY A 168 -18.53 -20.79 2.72
C GLY A 168 -18.38 -19.42 3.36
N VAL A 169 -19.04 -19.19 4.50
CA VAL A 169 -18.91 -17.94 5.28
C VAL A 169 -17.48 -17.75 5.77
N ARG A 170 -16.86 -18.81 6.30
CA ARG A 170 -15.45 -18.78 6.73
C ARG A 170 -14.52 -18.38 5.59
N ARG A 171 -14.77 -18.88 4.38
CA ARG A 171 -13.97 -18.52 3.19
C ARG A 171 -14.09 -17.03 2.87
N VAL A 172 -15.31 -16.48 2.92
CA VAL A 172 -15.54 -15.04 2.73
C VAL A 172 -14.83 -14.25 3.82
N TYR A 173 -14.98 -14.67 5.07
CA TYR A 173 -14.37 -14.04 6.24
C TYR A 173 -12.84 -13.94 6.12
N GLU A 174 -12.17 -15.03 5.78
CA GLU A 174 -10.71 -15.08 5.69
C GLU A 174 -10.13 -14.19 4.59
N ARG A 175 -10.91 -13.83 3.57
CA ARG A 175 -10.42 -13.16 2.35
C ARG A 175 -10.92 -11.74 2.18
N LEU A 176 -12.19 -11.54 2.43
CA LEU A 176 -12.89 -10.26 2.25
C LEU A 176 -13.14 -9.56 3.59
N GLY A 177 -12.91 -10.24 4.71
CA GLY A 177 -13.05 -9.69 6.05
C GLY A 177 -14.43 -9.92 6.68
N PRO A 178 -14.64 -9.38 7.90
CA PRO A 178 -15.85 -9.58 8.69
C PRO A 178 -17.11 -9.02 8.04
N ASP A 179 -17.04 -7.87 7.37
CA ASP A 179 -18.22 -7.19 6.84
C ASP A 179 -18.85 -7.96 5.68
N ALA A 180 -18.02 -8.47 4.76
CA ALA A 180 -18.48 -9.33 3.68
C ALA A 180 -19.05 -10.67 4.20
N ALA A 181 -18.46 -11.22 5.26
CA ALA A 181 -18.95 -12.45 5.88
C ALA A 181 -20.29 -12.24 6.62
N ALA A 182 -20.46 -11.09 7.27
CA ALA A 182 -21.72 -10.69 7.88
C ALA A 182 -22.81 -10.49 6.81
N ALA A 183 -22.48 -9.86 5.68
CA ALA A 183 -23.39 -9.73 4.54
C ALA A 183 -23.82 -11.11 3.99
N CYS A 184 -22.88 -12.05 3.93
CA CYS A 184 -23.17 -13.43 3.56
C CYS A 184 -24.14 -14.09 4.54
N LEU A 185 -23.86 -14.05 5.86
CA LEU A 185 -24.74 -14.61 6.89
C LEU A 185 -26.15 -14.03 6.85
N LYS A 186 -26.28 -12.71 6.61
CA LYS A 186 -27.57 -12.03 6.49
C LYS A 186 -28.36 -12.51 5.26
N ALA A 187 -27.67 -12.77 4.15
CA ALA A 187 -28.29 -13.26 2.91
C ALA A 187 -28.79 -14.71 3.01
N SER A 188 -28.18 -15.52 3.87
CA SER A 188 -28.56 -16.93 4.07
C SER A 188 -29.91 -17.11 4.78
N GLY A 189 -30.46 -16.03 5.38
CA GLY A 189 -31.72 -16.07 6.13
C GLY A 189 -31.63 -16.81 7.47
N PRO A 190 -32.72 -16.82 8.27
CA PRO A 190 -32.72 -17.48 9.57
C PRO A 190 -32.55 -19.00 9.42
N VAL A 191 -31.41 -19.48 9.91
CA VAL A 191 -31.07 -20.90 10.03
C VAL A 191 -32.13 -21.60 10.89
N GLY A 192 -33.11 -22.27 10.28
CA GLY A 192 -34.12 -22.98 11.08
C GLY A 192 -35.41 -23.47 10.42
N LYS A 193 -35.70 -23.19 9.15
CA LYS A 193 -36.97 -23.64 8.53
C LYS A 193 -36.86 -24.69 7.42
N THR A 194 -35.67 -24.96 6.90
CA THR A 194 -35.47 -26.05 5.93
C THR A 194 -34.26 -26.90 6.32
N ALA A 195 -34.45 -28.22 6.36
CA ALA A 195 -33.56 -29.19 6.97
C ALA A 195 -32.20 -29.40 6.25
N SER A 196 -31.78 -28.52 5.35
CA SER A 196 -30.49 -28.63 4.68
C SER A 196 -29.45 -27.74 5.35
N TRP A 197 -28.91 -28.20 6.48
CA TRP A 197 -27.66 -27.69 7.10
C TRP A 197 -26.42 -27.88 6.20
N VAL A 198 -26.62 -28.12 4.90
CA VAL A 198 -25.64 -28.55 3.90
C VAL A 198 -25.63 -27.62 2.69
N ALA A 199 -26.60 -26.71 2.54
CA ALA A 199 -26.48 -25.62 1.58
C ALA A 199 -25.57 -24.56 2.20
N SER A 200 -24.33 -24.46 1.68
CA SER A 200 -23.34 -23.48 2.08
C SER A 200 -23.97 -22.10 2.21
N ALA A 201 -23.85 -21.48 3.39
CA ALA A 201 -24.46 -20.19 3.66
C ALA A 201 -24.02 -19.09 2.66
N CYS A 202 -22.84 -19.25 2.05
CA CYS A 202 -22.45 -18.51 0.84
C CYS A 202 -22.36 -19.42 -0.39
N ALA A 203 -23.24 -19.20 -1.35
CA ALA A 203 -23.13 -19.82 -2.67
C ALA A 203 -21.99 -19.18 -3.50
N PRO A 204 -21.36 -19.91 -4.45
CA PRO A 204 -20.24 -19.40 -5.23
C PRO A 204 -20.52 -18.12 -6.04
N ASP A 205 -21.77 -17.94 -6.49
CA ASP A 205 -22.25 -16.74 -7.18
C ASP A 205 -22.29 -15.52 -6.23
N GLN A 206 -22.77 -15.71 -5.00
CA GLN A 206 -22.76 -14.67 -3.97
C GLN A 206 -21.33 -14.28 -3.56
N TYR A 207 -20.40 -15.24 -3.49
CA TYR A 207 -18.99 -14.93 -3.27
C TYR A 207 -18.46 -14.01 -4.38
N ALA A 208 -18.78 -14.28 -5.65
CA ALA A 208 -18.31 -13.49 -6.77
C ALA A 208 -18.83 -12.06 -6.73
N SER A 209 -20.10 -11.83 -6.34
CA SER A 209 -20.63 -10.48 -6.17
C SER A 209 -19.97 -9.74 -5.01
N LEU A 210 -19.80 -10.39 -3.85
CA LEU A 210 -19.13 -9.79 -2.70
C LEU A 210 -17.65 -9.46 -2.99
N ALA A 211 -16.97 -10.34 -3.73
CA ALA A 211 -15.60 -10.10 -4.16
C ALA A 211 -15.51 -8.90 -5.11
N TRP A 212 -16.48 -8.75 -6.03
CA TRP A 212 -16.55 -7.59 -6.92
C TRP A 212 -16.81 -6.28 -6.16
N ASP A 213 -17.73 -6.30 -5.20
CA ASP A 213 -18.01 -5.15 -4.34
C ASP A 213 -16.77 -4.77 -3.53
N HIS A 214 -16.04 -5.75 -2.99
CA HIS A 214 -14.79 -5.51 -2.28
C HIS A 214 -13.71 -4.88 -3.20
N VAL A 215 -13.55 -5.41 -4.41
CA VAL A 215 -12.59 -4.89 -5.40
C VAL A 215 -12.93 -3.44 -5.79
N THR A 216 -14.21 -3.14 -6.01
CA THR A 216 -14.62 -1.83 -6.51
C THR A 216 -14.68 -0.77 -5.41
N GLN A 217 -15.14 -1.10 -4.20
CA GLN A 217 -15.36 -0.13 -3.14
C GLN A 217 -14.16 0.04 -2.21
N SER A 218 -13.50 -1.07 -1.83
CA SER A 218 -12.39 -1.04 -0.87
C SER A 218 -11.05 -0.96 -1.60
N MET A 219 -10.77 -1.96 -2.44
CA MET A 219 -9.47 -2.11 -3.09
C MET A 219 -9.16 -0.94 -4.04
N ALA A 220 -10.06 -0.65 -4.99
CA ALA A 220 -9.81 0.36 -6.02
C ALA A 220 -9.55 1.76 -5.43
N GLY A 221 -10.28 2.16 -4.39
CA GLY A 221 -10.10 3.45 -3.73
C GLY A 221 -8.68 3.63 -3.19
N TYR A 222 -8.17 2.63 -2.46
CA TYR A 222 -6.82 2.65 -1.92
C TYR A 222 -5.75 2.81 -3.01
N TYR A 223 -5.78 1.96 -4.06
CA TYR A 223 -4.74 1.99 -5.10
C TYR A 223 -4.81 3.22 -5.99
N VAL A 224 -6.01 3.72 -6.31
CA VAL A 224 -6.17 4.95 -7.09
C VAL A 224 -5.63 6.15 -6.32
N VAL A 225 -5.97 6.29 -5.04
CA VAL A 225 -5.47 7.38 -4.19
C VAL A 225 -3.94 7.31 -4.09
N TRP A 226 -3.37 6.14 -3.81
CA TRP A 226 -1.92 6.00 -3.74
C TRP A 226 -1.21 6.23 -5.08
N ALA A 227 -1.77 5.73 -6.18
CA ALA A 227 -1.24 6.00 -7.51
C ALA A 227 -1.28 7.50 -7.85
N ALA A 228 -2.35 8.21 -7.48
CA ALA A 228 -2.48 9.65 -7.65
C ALA A 228 -1.44 10.41 -6.83
N ILE A 229 -1.28 10.08 -5.54
CA ILE A 229 -0.25 10.68 -4.68
C ILE A 229 1.14 10.48 -5.28
N MET A 230 1.46 9.26 -5.72
CA MET A 230 2.75 8.98 -6.36
C MET A 230 2.93 9.72 -7.69
N GLY A 231 1.87 9.85 -8.48
CA GLY A 231 1.86 10.62 -9.73
C GLY A 231 2.16 12.10 -9.48
N VAL A 232 1.53 12.70 -8.46
CA VAL A 232 1.81 14.07 -8.05
C VAL A 232 3.25 14.22 -7.56
N MET A 233 3.74 13.31 -6.70
CA MET A 233 5.15 13.31 -6.26
C MET A 233 6.14 13.18 -7.42
N TYR A 234 5.78 12.41 -8.45
CA TYR A 234 6.59 12.26 -9.66
C TYR A 234 6.66 13.57 -10.48
N LEU A 235 5.53 14.27 -10.63
CA LEU A 235 5.47 15.56 -11.34
C LEU A 235 6.39 16.61 -10.70
N PHE A 236 6.50 16.64 -9.38
CA PHE A 236 7.36 17.59 -8.68
C PHE A 236 8.86 17.28 -8.77
N ARG A 237 9.27 16.15 -9.38
CA ARG A 237 10.65 15.62 -9.40
C ARG A 237 11.34 15.52 -8.03
N ALA A 238 10.65 15.83 -6.94
CA ALA A 238 11.18 15.90 -5.58
C ALA A 238 11.62 14.53 -5.03
N PHE A 239 11.27 13.44 -5.74
CA PHE A 239 11.51 12.07 -5.29
C PHE A 239 11.79 11.11 -6.46
N SER A 240 12.59 11.52 -7.45
CA SER A 240 12.91 10.70 -8.64
C SER A 240 13.63 9.39 -8.28
N THR A 241 14.43 9.40 -7.22
CA THR A 241 15.11 8.21 -6.70
C THR A 241 14.07 7.24 -6.15
N SER A 242 13.95 6.07 -6.77
CA SER A 242 13.02 4.99 -6.41
C SER A 242 11.57 5.11 -6.92
N THR A 243 11.26 6.01 -7.87
CA THR A 243 9.90 6.07 -8.47
C THR A 243 9.45 4.71 -9.01
N TYR A 244 10.32 4.04 -9.79
CA TYR A 244 10.03 2.73 -10.37
C TYR A 244 9.60 1.71 -9.30
N TRP A 245 10.38 1.56 -8.23
CA TRP A 245 10.13 0.59 -7.18
C TRP A 245 8.82 0.84 -6.43
N ARG A 246 8.42 2.09 -6.22
CA ARG A 246 7.14 2.41 -5.57
C ARG A 246 5.95 1.91 -6.36
N PHE A 247 5.94 2.14 -7.68
CA PHE A 247 4.90 1.60 -8.56
C PHE A 247 4.96 0.08 -8.62
N THR A 248 6.15 -0.52 -8.63
CA THR A 248 6.31 -1.98 -8.57
C THR A 248 5.73 -2.55 -7.26
N PHE A 249 6.00 -1.94 -6.11
CA PHE A 249 5.45 -2.40 -4.83
C PHE A 249 3.94 -2.22 -4.76
N LEU A 250 3.41 -1.11 -5.27
CA LEU A 250 1.97 -0.86 -5.33
C LEU A 250 1.27 -1.91 -6.22
N ALA A 251 1.85 -2.21 -7.39
CA ALA A 251 1.34 -3.24 -8.30
C ALA A 251 1.45 -4.65 -7.69
N LEU A 252 2.56 -4.96 -7.01
CA LEU A 252 2.74 -6.25 -6.32
C LEU A 252 1.73 -6.43 -5.19
N LEU A 253 1.46 -5.36 -4.43
CA LEU A 253 0.45 -5.35 -3.38
C LEU A 253 -0.95 -5.56 -3.95
N ALA A 254 -1.30 -4.83 -5.02
CA ALA A 254 -2.57 -5.01 -5.74
C ALA A 254 -2.74 -6.44 -6.28
N ALA A 255 -1.69 -6.99 -6.88
CA ALA A 255 -1.70 -8.36 -7.38
C ALA A 255 -1.85 -9.39 -6.25
N THR A 256 -1.24 -9.13 -5.09
CA THR A 256 -1.34 -10.00 -3.91
C THR A 256 -2.76 -10.00 -3.34
N GLU A 257 -3.36 -8.81 -3.17
CA GLU A 257 -4.73 -8.67 -2.67
C GLU A 257 -5.75 -9.27 -3.63
N LEU A 258 -5.58 -9.04 -4.94
CA LEU A 258 -6.41 -9.68 -5.96
C LEU A 258 -6.26 -11.20 -5.93
N ALA A 259 -5.04 -11.72 -5.75
CA ALA A 259 -4.82 -13.16 -5.62
C ALA A 259 -5.55 -13.74 -4.38
N VAL A 260 -5.45 -13.07 -3.22
CA VAL A 260 -6.19 -13.45 -2.00
C VAL A 260 -7.70 -13.44 -2.24
N THR A 261 -8.21 -12.44 -2.94
CA THR A 261 -9.62 -12.29 -3.30
C THR A 261 -10.11 -13.40 -4.25
N VAL A 262 -9.24 -13.91 -5.14
CA VAL A 262 -9.57 -14.94 -6.14
C VAL A 262 -9.21 -16.36 -5.67
N ASP A 263 -9.12 -16.61 -4.36
CA ASP A 263 -8.80 -17.95 -3.81
C ASP A 263 -7.37 -18.43 -4.11
N ARG A 264 -6.41 -17.51 -4.17
CA ARG A 264 -5.00 -17.86 -4.37
C ARG A 264 -4.14 -17.14 -3.36
N VAL A 265 -3.81 -17.82 -2.27
CA VAL A 265 -2.80 -17.32 -1.32
C VAL A 265 -1.42 -17.55 -1.94
N PRO A 266 -0.64 -16.49 -2.24
CA PRO A 266 0.70 -16.66 -2.78
C PRO A 266 1.60 -17.44 -1.80
N ALA A 267 2.51 -18.27 -2.32
CA ALA A 267 3.35 -19.13 -1.47
C ALA A 267 4.16 -18.34 -0.42
N TRP A 268 4.68 -17.18 -0.78
CA TRP A 268 5.41 -16.32 0.15
C TRP A 268 4.52 -15.84 1.32
N LEU A 269 3.26 -15.51 1.02
CA LEU A 269 2.30 -15.08 2.03
C LEU A 269 1.88 -16.26 2.92
N ALA A 270 1.74 -17.46 2.35
CA ALA A 270 1.46 -18.67 3.11
C ALA A 270 2.56 -18.98 4.13
N VAL A 271 3.84 -18.78 3.79
CA VAL A 271 4.96 -18.95 4.75
C VAL A 271 4.86 -17.93 5.89
N VAL A 272 4.54 -16.67 5.57
CA VAL A 272 4.37 -15.61 6.59
C VAL A 272 3.19 -15.95 7.51
N LEU A 273 2.03 -16.31 6.94
CA LEU A 273 0.83 -16.69 7.70
C LEU A 273 1.06 -17.93 8.56
N ALA A 274 1.87 -18.90 8.10
CA ALA A 274 2.25 -20.05 8.91
C ALA A 274 3.03 -19.65 10.18
N ARG A 275 3.77 -18.53 10.13
CA ARG A 275 4.50 -18.02 11.30
C ARG A 275 3.60 -17.23 12.26
N PHE A 276 2.54 -16.61 11.72
CA PHE A 276 1.52 -15.85 12.45
C PHE A 276 0.21 -16.62 12.45
N SER A 277 0.22 -17.76 13.16
CA SER A 277 -0.82 -18.79 13.05
C SER A 277 -2.24 -18.26 13.26
N TRP A 278 -2.43 -17.24 14.08
CA TRP A 278 -3.74 -16.66 14.40
C TRP A 278 -4.28 -15.64 13.37
N ARG A 279 -3.56 -15.30 12.29
CA ARG A 279 -3.97 -14.23 11.37
C ARG A 279 -4.62 -14.75 10.09
N THR A 280 -5.61 -14.02 9.59
CA THR A 280 -6.29 -14.30 8.32
C THR A 280 -5.54 -13.67 7.12
N PRO A 281 -5.71 -14.21 5.90
CA PRO A 281 -5.18 -13.57 4.68
C PRO A 281 -5.61 -12.11 4.53
N HIS A 282 -6.87 -11.78 4.80
CA HIS A 282 -7.38 -10.40 4.78
C HIS A 282 -6.62 -9.50 5.76
N GLU A 283 -6.42 -9.92 7.01
CA GLU A 283 -5.65 -9.15 7.99
C GLU A 283 -4.21 -8.90 7.55
N ALA A 284 -3.59 -9.85 6.84
CA ALA A 284 -2.25 -9.64 6.29
C ALA A 284 -2.24 -8.56 5.19
N VAL A 285 -3.27 -8.49 4.35
CA VAL A 285 -3.45 -7.40 3.38
C VAL A 285 -3.61 -6.05 4.08
N VAL A 286 -4.44 -5.98 5.13
CA VAL A 286 -4.62 -4.76 5.93
C VAL A 286 -3.29 -4.28 6.53
N VAL A 287 -2.47 -5.20 7.05
CA VAL A 287 -1.12 -4.87 7.54
C VAL A 287 -0.23 -4.36 6.41
N LEU A 288 -0.26 -5.00 5.24
CA LEU A 288 0.51 -4.55 4.09
C LEU A 288 0.10 -3.15 3.62
N HIS A 289 -1.20 -2.82 3.62
CA HIS A 289 -1.69 -1.46 3.36
C HIS A 289 -1.14 -0.45 4.37
N LYS A 290 -1.04 -0.81 5.66
CA LYS A 290 -0.41 0.06 6.68
C LYS A 290 1.09 0.22 6.48
N LEU A 291 1.78 -0.81 5.99
CA LEU A 291 3.24 -0.81 5.80
C LEU A 291 3.70 -0.17 4.50
N PHE A 292 2.89 -0.21 3.44
CA PHE A 292 3.26 0.32 2.12
C PHE A 292 3.68 1.81 2.14
N PRO A 293 2.97 2.72 2.82
CA PRO A 293 3.36 4.12 2.93
C PRO A 293 4.73 4.27 3.61
N LEU A 294 4.95 3.51 4.68
CA LEU A 294 6.20 3.51 5.44
C LEU A 294 7.36 2.98 4.60
N LEU A 295 7.15 1.93 3.82
CA LEU A 295 8.16 1.38 2.91
C LEU A 295 8.52 2.39 1.82
N THR A 296 7.52 3.05 1.24
CA THR A 296 7.75 4.12 0.24
C THR A 296 8.61 5.23 0.84
N LEU A 297 8.24 5.65 2.04
CA LEU A 297 8.89 6.75 2.72
C LEU A 297 10.32 6.37 3.15
N ALA A 298 10.54 5.14 3.60
CA ALA A 298 11.87 4.58 3.87
C ALA A 298 12.76 4.50 2.62
N LEU A 299 12.22 4.10 1.47
CA LEU A 299 12.95 4.09 0.21
C LEU A 299 13.45 5.47 -0.19
N ASN A 300 12.71 6.53 0.14
CA ASN A 300 13.10 7.91 -0.16
C ASN A 300 14.29 8.34 0.68
N GLN A 301 14.31 7.95 1.95
CA GLN A 301 15.40 8.25 2.87
C GLN A 301 16.65 7.39 2.61
N LEU A 302 16.47 6.12 2.23
CA LEU A 302 17.57 5.19 2.00
C LEU A 302 18.17 5.29 0.60
N GLY A 303 17.41 5.73 -0.41
CA GLY A 303 17.88 5.82 -1.80
C GLY A 303 19.20 6.57 -1.97
N PRO A 304 19.31 7.83 -1.50
CA PRO A 304 20.56 8.60 -1.58
C PRO A 304 21.73 7.93 -0.86
N ILE A 305 21.43 7.21 0.22
CA ILE A 305 22.45 6.54 1.06
C ILE A 305 23.00 5.31 0.35
N VAL A 306 22.14 4.52 -0.29
CA VAL A 306 22.56 3.36 -1.05
C VAL A 306 23.47 3.79 -2.20
N HIS A 307 23.12 4.86 -2.92
CA HIS A 307 24.00 5.39 -3.97
C HIS A 307 25.35 5.88 -3.43
N ALA A 308 25.34 6.62 -2.31
CA ALA A 308 26.56 7.09 -1.66
C ALA A 308 27.47 5.94 -1.16
N LEU A 309 26.89 4.84 -0.67
CA LEU A 309 27.65 3.69 -0.14
C LEU A 309 28.14 2.74 -1.23
N THR A 310 27.36 2.57 -2.30
CA THR A 310 27.71 1.69 -3.42
C THR A 310 28.67 2.36 -4.40
N GLY A 311 28.82 3.69 -4.33
CA GLY A 311 29.66 4.44 -5.27
C GLY A 311 29.14 4.37 -6.70
N LEU A 312 27.86 4.05 -6.91
CA LEU A 312 27.25 3.97 -8.24
C LEU A 312 27.25 5.33 -8.95
N ASP A 313 27.30 6.43 -8.21
CA ASP A 313 27.47 7.80 -8.73
C ASP A 313 28.94 8.22 -8.89
N ALA A 314 29.91 7.35 -8.57
CA ALA A 314 31.33 7.62 -8.83
C ALA A 314 31.70 7.42 -10.31
N ALA A 315 30.82 6.82 -11.11
CA ALA A 315 30.84 7.05 -12.54
C ALA A 315 30.23 8.43 -12.75
N PRO A 316 31.00 9.44 -13.23
CA PRO A 316 30.43 10.74 -13.55
C PRO A 316 29.25 10.47 -14.49
N GLU A 317 28.04 10.84 -14.05
CA GLU A 317 26.87 10.88 -14.91
C GLU A 317 27.34 11.62 -16.17
N PRO A 318 27.29 11.01 -17.37
CA PRO A 318 27.81 11.65 -18.56
C PRO A 318 27.09 12.98 -18.66
N ASP A 319 27.83 14.07 -18.42
CA ASP A 319 27.27 15.40 -18.44
C ASP A 319 26.63 15.55 -19.81
N ILE A 320 25.30 15.57 -19.82
CA ILE A 320 24.52 15.59 -21.05
C ILE A 320 24.93 16.84 -21.85
N GLY A 321 25.40 17.91 -21.18
CA GLY A 321 26.01 19.07 -21.84
C GLY A 321 27.33 18.76 -22.54
N VAL A 322 28.21 17.95 -21.95
CA VAL A 322 29.47 17.50 -22.58
C VAL A 322 29.18 16.58 -23.75
N GLU A 323 28.23 15.66 -23.60
CA GLU A 323 27.91 14.70 -24.67
C GLU A 323 27.12 15.36 -25.80
N LEU A 324 26.25 16.33 -25.50
CA LEU A 324 25.58 17.15 -26.50
C LEU A 324 26.56 18.07 -27.22
N ASN A 325 27.57 18.62 -26.51
CA ASN A 325 28.67 19.36 -27.14
C ASN A 325 29.52 18.47 -28.05
N ARG A 326 29.78 17.21 -27.66
CA ARG A 326 30.47 16.24 -28.53
C ARG A 326 29.65 15.93 -29.78
N VAL A 327 28.33 15.76 -29.66
CA VAL A 327 27.44 15.54 -30.80
C VAL A 327 27.39 16.77 -31.71
N HIS A 328 27.32 17.98 -31.16
CA HIS A 328 27.42 19.22 -31.95
C HIS A 328 28.75 19.32 -32.70
N GLN A 329 29.87 19.04 -32.03
CA GLN A 329 31.20 19.06 -32.65
C GLN A 329 31.34 18.04 -33.77
N VAL A 330 30.79 16.83 -33.59
CA VAL A 330 30.78 15.80 -34.64
C VAL A 330 29.86 16.21 -35.81
N ALA A 331 28.71 16.81 -35.53
CA ALA A 331 27.81 17.31 -36.55
C ALA A 331 28.45 18.44 -37.38
N ASP A 332 29.09 19.41 -36.73
CA ASP A 332 29.78 20.52 -37.39
C ASP A 332 30.98 20.04 -38.22
N ALA A 333 31.76 19.08 -37.71
CA ALA A 333 32.85 18.46 -38.45
C ALA A 333 32.34 17.71 -39.70
N LEU A 334 31.20 17.03 -39.59
CA LEU A 334 30.58 16.32 -40.72
C LEU A 334 30.07 17.31 -41.79
N VAL A 335 29.43 18.40 -41.37
CA VAL A 335 28.99 19.49 -42.27
C VAL A 335 30.17 20.09 -43.01
N HIS A 336 31.29 20.34 -42.32
CA HIS A 336 32.52 20.83 -42.94
C HIS A 336 33.08 19.86 -43.99
N GLU A 337 33.10 18.55 -43.71
CA GLU A 337 33.62 17.55 -44.65
C GLU A 337 32.69 17.37 -45.86
N VAL A 338 31.37 17.46 -45.67
CA VAL A 338 30.40 17.45 -46.78
C VAL A 338 30.59 18.66 -47.69
N HIS A 339 30.83 19.85 -47.13
CA HIS A 339 31.15 21.04 -47.92
C HIS A 339 32.47 20.89 -48.68
N ARG A 340 33.49 20.30 -48.05
CA ARG A 340 34.78 20.00 -48.69
C ARG A 340 34.64 19.06 -49.87
N ILE A 341 33.84 18.00 -49.74
CA ILE A 341 33.62 16.98 -50.78
C ILE A 341 32.78 17.54 -51.94
N LYS A 342 31.79 18.39 -51.65
CA LYS A 342 30.91 18.94 -52.70
C LYS A 342 31.54 20.07 -53.51
N GLY A 343 32.74 20.55 -53.15
CA GLY A 343 33.41 21.66 -53.84
C GLY A 343 32.59 22.97 -53.83
N VAL A 344 31.61 23.08 -52.94
CA VAL A 344 30.76 24.26 -52.79
C VAL A 344 31.50 25.23 -51.86
N PRO A 345 31.91 26.42 -52.34
CA PRO A 345 32.55 27.42 -51.50
C PRO A 345 31.60 27.80 -50.37
N LEU A 346 32.06 27.70 -49.12
CA LEU A 346 31.31 28.22 -47.98
C LEU A 346 31.12 29.73 -48.16
N PRO A 347 29.94 30.29 -47.88
CA PRO A 347 29.78 31.73 -47.80
C PRO A 347 30.72 32.25 -46.72
N THR A 348 31.72 33.03 -47.13
CA THR A 348 32.62 33.72 -46.22
C THR A 348 31.78 34.72 -45.43
N MET A 349 31.54 34.46 -44.15
CA MET A 349 31.07 35.51 -43.26
C MET A 349 32.18 36.56 -43.18
N ASP A 350 31.95 37.71 -43.80
CA ASP A 350 32.83 38.87 -43.76
C ASP A 350 32.74 39.49 -42.35
N PRO A 351 33.81 39.43 -41.54
CA PRO A 351 33.80 39.96 -40.18
C PRO A 351 33.79 41.50 -40.14
N ASN A 352 33.77 42.18 -41.30
CA ASN A 352 33.84 43.64 -41.39
C ASN A 352 32.55 44.33 -41.87
N ALA A 353 31.43 43.62 -42.00
CA ALA A 353 30.14 44.21 -42.39
C ALA A 353 29.42 44.97 -41.24
N GLY A 354 30.19 45.74 -40.46
CA GLY A 354 29.69 46.64 -39.43
C GLY A 354 30.29 48.04 -39.58
N GLY A 355 29.52 48.99 -40.14
CA GLY A 355 29.80 50.41 -39.95
C GLY A 355 29.45 51.34 -41.12
N GLY A 356 28.39 52.14 -40.94
CA GLY A 356 28.03 53.31 -41.76
C GLY A 356 26.68 53.10 -42.46
N GLY A 357 25.57 53.79 -42.17
CA GLY A 357 25.39 55.18 -41.76
C GLY A 357 24.81 55.96 -42.95
N GLU A 358 23.70 56.69 -42.74
CA GLU A 358 22.92 57.51 -43.71
C GLU A 358 21.89 56.76 -44.57
N ALA A 359 20.68 57.26 -44.85
CA ALA A 359 19.91 58.39 -44.36
C ALA A 359 18.42 58.19 -44.71
N MET A 360 17.58 58.81 -43.88
CA MET A 360 16.18 59.20 -43.99
C MET A 360 15.67 59.53 -45.41
N VAL A 361 14.63 58.82 -45.90
CA VAL A 361 13.61 59.34 -46.86
C VAL A 361 12.27 58.55 -46.68
N GLU A 362 11.26 59.22 -46.11
CA GLU A 362 9.82 58.96 -46.29
C GLU A 362 9.38 59.46 -47.69
N PRO A 363 8.13 59.28 -48.22
CA PRO A 363 7.01 58.40 -47.86
C PRO A 363 6.38 57.71 -49.11
N SER A 364 5.36 56.84 -48.91
CA SER A 364 4.07 56.77 -49.64
C SER A 364 3.46 55.35 -49.65
N GLY A 365 2.19 55.26 -49.20
CA GLY A 365 1.33 54.07 -49.36
C GLY A 365 0.82 53.90 -50.81
N PRO A 366 -0.27 53.15 -51.11
CA PRO A 366 -1.32 52.68 -50.20
C PRO A 366 -1.87 51.23 -50.44
N THR A 367 -2.81 50.85 -49.55
CA THR A 367 -4.02 50.01 -49.78
C THR A 367 -3.98 48.47 -49.80
N ARG A 368 -4.88 47.90 -48.96
CA ARG A 368 -5.80 46.74 -49.17
C ARG A 368 -5.15 45.35 -49.43
N ALA A 369 -5.64 44.21 -48.94
CA ALA A 369 -6.92 43.83 -48.36
C ALA A 369 -6.82 42.50 -47.58
N GLN A 370 -7.64 42.41 -46.55
CA GLN A 370 -8.34 41.23 -45.98
C GLN A 370 -8.07 39.82 -46.55
N ARG A 371 -7.71 38.89 -45.64
CA ARG A 371 -8.20 37.50 -45.56
C ARG A 371 -7.64 36.92 -44.26
N GLY A 372 -8.38 36.49 -43.26
CA GLY A 372 -9.70 35.88 -43.24
C GLY A 372 -9.56 34.66 -42.32
N GLU A 373 -9.83 34.87 -41.04
CA GLU A 373 -9.92 33.82 -40.03
C GLU A 373 -11.00 32.80 -40.44
N ARG A 374 -10.70 31.51 -40.25
CA ARG A 374 -11.72 30.47 -40.16
C ARG A 374 -11.47 29.64 -38.92
N GLU A 375 -12.33 29.88 -37.95
CA GLU A 375 -12.75 28.97 -36.90
C GLU A 375 -13.16 27.62 -37.52
N ILE A 376 -12.76 26.53 -36.88
CA ILE A 376 -13.44 25.24 -37.02
C ILE A 376 -13.79 24.78 -35.61
N GLY A 377 -14.97 25.19 -35.16
CA GLY A 377 -15.71 24.51 -34.10
C GLY A 377 -16.45 23.32 -34.69
N GLY A 378 -16.13 22.12 -34.22
CA GLY A 378 -16.86 20.90 -34.51
C GLY A 378 -17.57 20.40 -33.26
N ALA A 379 -18.84 20.74 -33.13
CA ALA A 379 -19.76 20.12 -32.18
C ALA A 379 -20.25 18.79 -32.76
N VAL A 380 -20.18 17.71 -31.99
CA VAL A 380 -20.89 16.47 -32.26
C VAL A 380 -21.79 16.20 -31.06
N GLY A 381 -23.10 16.40 -31.27
CA GLY A 381 -24.14 15.83 -30.42
C GLY A 381 -24.37 14.38 -30.79
N HIS A 382 -24.73 13.58 -29.80
CA HIS A 382 -25.31 12.27 -30.02
C HIS A 382 -26.55 12.15 -29.14
N ASP A 383 -27.71 12.23 -29.80
CA ASP A 383 -28.99 11.79 -29.28
C ASP A 383 -29.09 10.27 -29.33
N GLY A 384 -30.03 9.75 -28.55
CA GLY A 384 -30.13 8.37 -28.13
C GLY A 384 -30.67 7.39 -29.16
N TYR A 385 -30.70 6.12 -28.74
CA TYR A 385 -31.63 5.11 -29.23
C TYR A 385 -32.10 4.23 -28.08
N GLN A 386 -33.38 3.90 -28.20
CA GLN A 386 -34.25 2.89 -27.59
C GLN A 386 -33.63 1.74 -26.79
#